data_AF-A0AAN8X1V3-F1
#
_entry.id   AF-A0AAN8X1V3-F1
#
_cell.length_a   1.000
_cell.length_b   1.000
_cell.length_c   1.000
_cell.angle_alpha   90.00
_cell.angle_beta   90.00
_cell.angle_gamma   90.00
#
_symmetry.space_group_name_H-M   'P 1'
#
loop_
_entity.id
_entity.type
_entity.pdbx_description
1 polymer ?
#
loop_
_entity_poly.entity_id
_entity_poly.type
_entity_poly.pdbx_seq_one_letter_code
_entity_poly.pdbx_strand_id
1 'polypeptide(L)'
;MYFVTVNNLSPTALITVFTFSSAFYKKVTDMKQRGVKVLIAIGGWNDSAGDKYSRLVNNPAARAAFNEHVIQFILKNNFDGLDLDWEYPVCWQVACDKGNPNDKQAFADWIRELHTAFKPHGLLLSAAVSPSNKVIDAGYDVPAANRYLDWIAVMTYDYHGHWDKKTGHVAPMYHHPGHENPAFNANFTINYWIEKGADPKKLIMGMPMYGQAFGLGWKAKGTGLGEHAPQQGQAGTYTRAAGFLAYYEVWIMYTFLHIL
;
A
#
# COMPACT_ATOMS: atom_id res chain seq x y z
N MET A 1 -5.06 -7.88 -2.28
CA MET A 1 -3.91 -7.95 -1.38
C MET A 1 -4.43 -8.34 0.00
N TYR A 2 -3.79 -9.27 0.70
CA TYR A 2 -4.25 -9.77 2.01
C TYR A 2 -3.21 -9.40 3.08
N PHE A 3 -3.66 -8.83 4.20
CA PHE A 3 -2.80 -8.20 5.20
C PHE A 3 -2.76 -8.95 6.54
N VAL A 4 -1.60 -8.98 7.18
CA VAL A 4 -1.38 -9.37 8.57
C VAL A 4 -1.22 -8.11 9.42
N THR A 5 -1.69 -8.15 10.67
CA THR A 5 -1.67 -7.02 11.59
C THR A 5 -0.61 -7.19 12.68
N VAL A 6 0.09 -6.11 13.06
CA VAL A 6 0.95 -6.10 14.26
C VAL A 6 0.09 -5.78 15.49
N ASN A 7 0.10 -6.63 16.52
CA ASN A 7 -0.60 -6.39 17.79
C ASN A 7 0.37 -6.50 18.98
N ASN A 8 0.34 -5.50 19.88
CA ASN A 8 1.02 -5.39 21.18
C ASN A 8 2.51 -5.80 21.24
N LEU A 9 3.38 -4.80 21.26
CA LEU A 9 4.83 -4.89 21.50
C LEU A 9 5.17 -5.15 22.99
N SER A 10 4.73 -6.29 23.51
CA SER A 10 5.30 -6.92 24.72
C SER A 10 6.63 -7.59 24.35
N PRO A 11 7.58 -7.83 25.30
CA PRO A 11 8.73 -8.73 25.06
C PRO A 11 8.34 -10.16 24.62
N THR A 12 7.04 -10.48 24.58
CA THR A 12 6.44 -11.69 24.00
C THR A 12 5.58 -11.41 22.76
N ALA A 13 5.89 -10.38 21.96
CA ALA A 13 5.08 -9.93 20.81
C ALA A 13 4.67 -11.09 19.88
N LEU A 14 3.45 -11.59 20.06
CA LEU A 14 2.82 -12.57 19.20
C LEU A 14 2.27 -11.81 18.00
N ILE A 15 2.73 -12.18 16.78
CA ILE A 15 2.01 -11.84 15.55
C ILE A 15 0.60 -12.42 15.69
N THR A 16 -0.34 -11.60 16.13
CA THR A 16 -1.73 -12.01 16.30
C THR A 16 -2.44 -11.66 15.01
N VAL A 17 -2.51 -12.67 14.14
CA VAL A 17 -3.27 -12.66 12.90
C VAL A 17 -4.75 -12.59 13.26
N PHE A 18 -5.36 -11.43 13.12
CA PHE A 18 -6.82 -11.39 12.99
C PHE A 18 -7.17 -11.71 11.53
N THR A 19 -8.05 -12.70 11.36
CA THR A 19 -9.00 -12.92 10.24
C THR A 19 -8.88 -14.15 9.31
N PHE A 20 -7.87 -15.02 9.39
CA PHE A 20 -7.88 -16.24 8.55
C PHE A 20 -7.51 -17.51 9.29
N SER A 21 -8.27 -18.59 9.03
CA SER A 21 -7.87 -19.92 9.43
C SER A 21 -6.61 -20.32 8.65
N SER A 22 -5.74 -21.12 9.26
CA SER A 22 -4.56 -21.71 8.60
C SER A 22 -4.91 -22.40 7.27
N ALA A 23 -6.16 -22.84 7.10
CA ALA A 23 -6.68 -23.41 5.87
C ALA A 23 -6.69 -22.42 4.68
N PHE A 24 -6.93 -21.13 4.90
CA PHE A 24 -6.92 -20.16 3.80
C PHE A 24 -5.49 -19.86 3.33
N TYR A 25 -4.55 -19.70 4.27
CA TYR A 25 -3.13 -19.57 3.94
C TYR A 25 -2.63 -20.73 3.11
N LYS A 26 -2.95 -21.96 3.53
CA LYS A 26 -2.60 -23.15 2.76
C LYS A 26 -3.19 -23.12 1.34
N LYS A 27 -4.47 -22.77 1.17
CA LYS A 27 -5.09 -22.69 -0.17
C LYS A 27 -4.37 -21.72 -1.09
N VAL A 28 -3.90 -20.59 -0.56
CA VAL A 28 -3.16 -19.60 -1.36
C VAL A 28 -1.74 -20.07 -1.61
N THR A 29 -1.03 -20.61 -0.61
CA THR A 29 0.36 -21.09 -0.80
C THR A 29 0.43 -22.38 -1.63
N ASP A 30 -0.64 -23.17 -1.73
CA ASP A 30 -0.74 -24.30 -2.66
C ASP A 30 -0.64 -23.84 -4.14
N MET A 31 -0.94 -22.57 -4.45
CA MET A 31 -0.76 -22.01 -5.80
C MET A 31 0.70 -22.04 -6.26
N LYS A 32 1.67 -22.13 -5.35
CA LYS A 32 3.10 -22.32 -5.67
C LYS A 32 3.37 -23.51 -6.58
N GLN A 33 2.51 -24.54 -6.54
CA GLN A 33 2.57 -25.69 -7.45
C GLN A 33 2.41 -25.32 -8.93
N ARG A 34 1.91 -24.10 -9.22
CA ARG A 34 1.78 -23.53 -10.56
C ARG A 34 2.97 -22.64 -10.96
N GLY A 35 4.05 -22.63 -10.18
CA GLY A 35 5.26 -21.86 -10.46
C GLY A 35 5.20 -20.38 -10.06
N VAL A 36 4.19 -19.96 -9.30
CA VAL A 36 4.10 -18.58 -8.77
C VAL A 36 4.76 -18.47 -7.39
N LYS A 37 5.24 -17.27 -7.07
CA LYS A 37 5.67 -16.91 -5.72
C LYS A 37 4.51 -16.35 -4.91
N VAL A 38 4.41 -16.75 -3.65
CA VAL A 38 3.32 -16.34 -2.76
C VAL A 38 3.90 -15.73 -1.49
N LEU A 39 3.77 -14.41 -1.34
CA LEU A 39 4.21 -13.68 -0.15
C LEU A 39 3.01 -13.34 0.73
N ILE A 40 3.26 -13.11 2.01
CA ILE A 40 2.28 -12.54 2.93
C ILE A 40 2.58 -11.05 3.10
N ALA A 41 1.57 -10.18 3.06
CA ALA A 41 1.74 -8.76 3.34
C ALA A 41 1.44 -8.44 4.81
N ILE A 42 2.12 -7.46 5.38
CA ILE A 42 1.86 -6.94 6.73
C ILE A 42 1.60 -5.43 6.67
N GLY A 43 0.52 -4.98 7.32
CA GLY A 43 0.09 -3.59 7.30
C GLY A 43 -1.24 -3.38 6.57
N GLY A 44 -1.20 -2.55 5.53
CA GLY A 44 -2.35 -1.95 4.87
C GLY A 44 -2.86 -0.71 5.60
N TRP A 45 -3.63 0.11 4.89
CA TRP A 45 -4.19 1.38 5.37
C TRP A 45 -4.79 1.35 6.78
N ASN A 46 -5.65 0.37 7.07
CA ASN A 46 -6.33 0.26 8.36
C ASN A 46 -5.37 -0.11 9.49
N ASP A 47 -4.45 -1.04 9.22
CA ASP A 47 -3.48 -1.47 10.24
C ASP A 47 -2.41 -0.42 10.48
N SER A 48 -2.18 0.48 9.52
CA SER A 48 -1.23 1.59 9.64
C SER A 48 -1.72 2.74 10.51
N ALA A 49 -2.91 2.63 11.09
CA ALA A 49 -3.40 3.57 12.09
C ALA A 49 -2.59 3.48 13.40
N GLY A 50 -2.24 4.64 13.94
CA GLY A 50 -1.48 4.76 15.20
C GLY A 50 0.03 4.61 15.03
N ASP A 51 0.73 4.41 16.15
CA ASP A 51 2.19 4.52 16.24
C ASP A 51 2.94 3.18 16.22
N LYS A 52 2.23 2.06 16.08
CA LYS A 52 2.80 0.74 16.37
C LYS A 52 3.95 0.35 15.44
N TYR A 53 3.86 0.72 14.16
CA TYR A 53 4.94 0.51 13.21
C TYR A 53 6.13 1.41 13.52
N SER A 54 5.91 2.69 13.86
CA SER A 54 6.97 3.58 14.31
C SER A 54 7.67 3.06 15.57
N ARG A 55 6.92 2.60 16.59
CA ARG A 55 7.50 1.98 17.80
C ARG A 55 8.28 0.70 17.49
N LEU A 56 7.80 -0.11 16.55
CA LEU A 56 8.50 -1.31 16.09
C LEU A 56 9.84 -0.93 15.44
N VAL A 57 9.82 -0.07 14.42
CA VAL A 57 11.04 0.23 13.65
C VAL A 57 12.04 1.03 14.47
N ASN A 58 11.61 1.90 15.38
CA ASN A 58 12.54 2.69 16.21
C ASN A 58 13.13 1.93 17.41
N ASN A 59 12.79 0.65 17.60
CA ASN A 59 13.33 -0.18 18.66
C ASN A 59 14.09 -1.39 18.08
N PRO A 60 15.45 -1.41 18.11
CA PRO A 60 16.24 -2.50 17.56
C PRO A 60 15.91 -3.88 18.13
N ALA A 61 15.58 -3.97 19.44
CA ALA A 61 15.20 -5.24 20.05
C ALA A 61 13.82 -5.72 19.54
N ALA A 62 12.88 -4.79 19.32
CA ALA A 62 11.59 -5.11 18.73
C ALA A 62 11.73 -5.56 17.26
N ARG A 63 12.59 -4.90 16.48
CA ARG A 63 12.90 -5.34 15.10
C ARG A 63 13.50 -6.74 15.08
N ALA A 64 14.49 -7.02 15.93
CA ALA A 64 15.11 -8.33 16.03
C ALA A 64 14.07 -9.43 16.38
N ALA A 65 13.24 -9.20 17.39
CA ALA A 65 12.17 -10.12 17.77
C ALA A 65 11.14 -10.32 16.64
N PHE A 66 10.74 -9.24 15.96
CA PHE A 66 9.85 -9.33 14.81
C PHE A 66 10.46 -10.18 13.69
N ASN A 67 11.72 -9.94 13.33
CA ASN A 67 12.40 -10.63 12.23
C ASN A 67 12.48 -12.14 12.49
N GLU A 68 12.77 -12.54 13.73
CA GLU A 68 12.75 -13.95 14.11
C GLU A 68 11.34 -14.56 13.98
N HIS A 69 10.34 -13.90 14.55
CA HIS A 69 8.97 -14.40 14.54
C HIS A 69 8.36 -14.46 13.13
N VAL A 70 8.63 -13.48 12.27
CA VAL A 70 8.05 -13.44 10.92
C VAL A 70 8.66 -14.53 10.03
N ILE A 71 9.94 -14.87 10.19
CA ILE A 71 10.57 -15.99 9.50
C ILE A 71 9.87 -17.30 9.88
N GLN A 72 9.68 -17.54 11.18
CA GLN A 72 8.96 -18.73 11.65
C GLN A 72 7.54 -18.79 11.10
N PHE A 73 6.84 -17.64 11.05
CA PHE A 73 5.51 -17.56 10.49
C PHE A 73 5.47 -17.89 9.00
N ILE A 74 6.39 -17.32 8.21
CA ILE A 74 6.51 -17.53 6.76
C ILE A 74 6.76 -19.00 6.46
N LEU A 75 7.75 -19.60 7.12
CA LEU A 75 8.13 -21.01 6.92
C LEU A 75 7.01 -21.96 7.33
N LYS A 76 6.39 -21.72 8.50
CA LYS A 76 5.27 -22.54 9.01
C LYS A 76 4.07 -22.56 8.05
N ASN A 77 3.81 -21.45 7.36
CA ASN A 77 2.66 -21.32 6.47
C ASN A 77 3.02 -21.49 4.98
N ASN A 78 4.26 -21.87 4.66
CA ASN A 78 4.76 -22.11 3.31
C ASN A 78 4.71 -20.88 2.38
N PHE A 79 4.85 -19.67 2.92
CA PHE A 79 5.04 -18.45 2.12
C PHE A 79 6.48 -18.39 1.57
N ASP A 80 6.67 -17.66 0.47
CA ASP A 80 7.97 -17.42 -0.15
C ASP A 80 8.65 -16.13 0.33
N GLY A 81 8.00 -15.34 1.19
CA GLY A 81 8.52 -14.06 1.65
C GLY A 81 7.49 -13.14 2.31
N LEU A 82 7.91 -11.89 2.52
CA LEU A 82 7.15 -10.83 3.19
C LEU A 82 7.01 -9.61 2.27
N ASP A 83 5.82 -9.03 2.24
CA ASP A 83 5.56 -7.72 1.65
C ASP A 83 5.23 -6.70 2.76
N LEU A 84 5.97 -5.59 2.82
CA LEU A 84 5.76 -4.54 3.81
C LEU A 84 4.80 -3.49 3.26
N ASP A 85 3.66 -3.29 3.92
CA ASP A 85 2.66 -2.30 3.53
C ASP A 85 2.32 -1.37 4.70
N TRP A 86 3.34 -0.75 5.29
CA TRP A 86 3.12 0.33 6.27
C TRP A 86 2.84 1.63 5.53
N GLU A 87 1.67 2.21 5.80
CA GLU A 87 1.17 3.43 5.18
C GLU A 87 1.11 4.62 6.17
N TYR A 88 2.17 5.41 6.36
CA TYR A 88 3.52 5.33 5.78
C TYR A 88 4.57 5.71 6.84
N PRO A 89 5.85 5.32 6.69
CA PRO A 89 6.92 5.86 7.53
C PRO A 89 6.90 7.40 7.54
N VAL A 90 7.00 8.01 8.73
CA VAL A 90 6.83 9.47 8.98
C VAL A 90 5.41 10.01 8.70
N CYS A 91 4.79 9.65 7.57
CA CYS A 91 3.48 10.14 7.15
C CYS A 91 2.38 9.12 7.45
N TRP A 92 2.10 8.87 8.72
CA TRP A 92 1.10 7.88 9.15
C TRP A 92 -0.28 8.25 8.58
N GLN A 93 -0.86 7.38 7.75
CA GLN A 93 -2.06 7.64 6.96
C GLN A 93 -2.00 9.00 6.26
N VAL A 94 -0.90 9.24 5.54
CA VAL A 94 -0.52 10.46 4.79
C VAL A 94 -0.34 11.75 5.62
N ALA A 95 -0.50 11.70 6.94
CA ALA A 95 -0.31 12.83 7.84
C ALA A 95 1.17 12.94 8.31
N CYS A 96 1.99 13.65 7.52
CA CYS A 96 3.44 13.81 7.76
C CYS A 96 3.82 14.62 9.01
N ASP A 97 2.86 15.24 9.68
CA ASP A 97 3.03 15.95 10.95
C ASP A 97 2.86 15.03 12.18
N LYS A 98 2.39 13.79 12.00
CA LYS A 98 2.16 12.84 13.10
C LYS A 98 3.36 11.97 13.43
N GLY A 99 4.12 11.56 12.42
CA GLY A 99 5.15 10.52 12.60
C GLY A 99 6.49 11.05 13.08
N ASN A 100 7.33 10.11 13.51
CA ASN A 100 8.68 10.42 13.99
C ASN A 100 9.61 10.56 12.78
N PRO A 101 10.37 11.65 12.62
CA PRO A 101 11.33 11.80 11.52
C PRO A 101 12.36 10.66 11.42
N ASN A 102 12.66 9.99 12.53
CA ASN A 102 13.54 8.82 12.56
C ASN A 102 12.93 7.59 11.88
N ASP A 103 11.62 7.56 11.63
CA ASP A 103 10.92 6.46 10.94
C ASP A 103 11.56 6.16 9.58
N LYS A 104 12.07 7.17 8.86
CA LYS A 104 12.75 6.95 7.57
C LYS A 104 13.97 6.03 7.71
N GLN A 105 14.90 6.42 8.59
CA GLN A 105 16.14 5.66 8.80
C GLN A 105 15.83 4.32 9.48
N ALA A 106 14.91 4.32 10.44
CA ALA A 106 14.50 3.12 11.16
C ALA A 106 13.82 2.08 10.25
N PHE A 107 13.01 2.52 9.30
CA PHE A 107 12.43 1.66 8.26
C PHE A 107 13.53 1.11 7.33
N ALA A 108 14.50 1.95 6.92
CA ALA A 108 15.66 1.53 6.12
C ALA A 108 16.53 0.47 6.85
N ASP A 109 16.72 0.62 8.16
CA ASP A 109 17.40 -0.38 8.98
C ASP A 109 16.59 -1.68 9.07
N TRP A 110 15.27 -1.58 9.25
CA TRP A 110 14.41 -2.75 9.32
C TRP A 110 14.43 -3.58 8.03
N ILE A 111 14.33 -2.94 6.85
CA ILE A 111 14.42 -3.66 5.56
C ILE A 111 15.78 -4.33 5.37
N ARG A 112 16.88 -3.69 5.82
CA ARG A 112 18.24 -4.24 5.74
C ARG A 112 18.38 -5.46 6.64
N GLU A 113 17.85 -5.38 7.85
CA GLU A 113 17.88 -6.47 8.82
C GLU A 113 17.03 -7.66 8.35
N LEU A 114 15.81 -7.41 7.84
CA LEU A 114 14.97 -8.44 7.23
C LEU A 114 15.65 -9.10 6.03
N HIS A 115 16.19 -8.32 5.09
CA HIS A 115 16.93 -8.84 3.94
C HIS A 115 18.07 -9.78 4.36
N THR A 116 18.86 -9.36 5.36
CA THR A 116 19.97 -10.16 5.88
C THR A 116 19.48 -11.46 6.51
N ALA A 117 18.40 -11.38 7.31
CA ALA A 117 17.81 -12.54 7.97
C ALA A 117 17.11 -13.50 7.00
N PHE A 118 16.58 -13.01 5.87
CA PHE A 118 15.86 -13.80 4.88
C PHE A 118 16.78 -14.58 3.94
N LYS A 119 18.00 -14.08 3.70
CA LYS A 119 18.96 -14.65 2.75
C LYS A 119 19.28 -16.15 3.00
N PRO A 120 19.55 -16.63 4.23
CA PRO A 120 19.79 -18.05 4.48
C PRO A 120 18.59 -18.95 4.20
N HIS A 121 17.39 -18.39 4.20
CA HIS A 121 16.14 -19.11 3.96
C HIS A 121 15.65 -19.00 2.51
N GLY A 122 16.31 -18.20 1.67
CA GLY A 122 15.87 -17.93 0.30
C GLY A 122 14.51 -17.24 0.21
N LEU A 123 14.15 -16.46 1.23
CA LEU A 123 12.89 -15.72 1.29
C LEU A 123 12.99 -14.38 0.56
N LEU A 124 11.88 -13.98 -0.06
CA LEU A 124 11.73 -12.71 -0.78
C LEU A 124 11.27 -11.59 0.17
N LEU A 125 11.65 -10.36 -0.12
CA LEU A 125 11.24 -9.16 0.60
C LEU A 125 10.83 -8.07 -0.39
N SER A 126 9.61 -7.56 -0.25
CA SER A 126 9.10 -6.44 -1.03
C SER A 126 8.41 -5.41 -0.16
N ALA A 127 8.08 -4.26 -0.74
CA ALA A 127 7.25 -3.27 -0.07
C ALA A 127 6.29 -2.60 -1.04
N ALA A 128 5.06 -2.36 -0.57
CA ALA A 128 4.13 -1.42 -1.18
C ALA A 128 4.47 0.00 -0.70
N VAL A 129 4.58 0.95 -1.63
CA VAL A 129 5.09 2.29 -1.33
C VAL A 129 4.24 3.40 -1.91
N SER A 130 4.26 4.56 -1.24
CA SER A 130 3.46 5.72 -1.62
C SER A 130 3.79 6.25 -3.02
N PRO A 131 2.78 6.75 -3.77
CA PRO A 131 3.01 7.48 -5.01
C PRO A 131 3.30 8.97 -4.81
N SER A 132 3.09 9.50 -3.61
CA SER A 132 3.19 10.93 -3.30
C SER A 132 4.65 11.34 -3.06
N ASN A 133 5.18 12.27 -3.86
CA ASN A 133 6.53 12.80 -3.68
C ASN A 133 6.79 13.32 -2.25
N LYS A 134 5.81 13.99 -1.65
CA LYS A 134 5.88 14.45 -0.26
C LYS A 134 6.12 13.29 0.72
N VAL A 135 5.38 12.18 0.57
CA VAL A 135 5.54 11.00 1.42
C VAL A 135 6.85 10.28 1.12
N ILE A 136 7.24 10.22 -0.16
CA ILE A 136 8.51 9.61 -0.57
C ILE A 136 9.69 10.33 0.08
N ASP A 137 9.71 11.66 -0.01
CA ASP A 137 10.78 12.49 0.57
C ASP A 137 10.83 12.43 2.08
N ALA A 138 9.68 12.26 2.75
CA ALA A 138 9.62 12.17 4.20
C ALA A 138 9.96 10.77 4.72
N GLY A 139 9.46 9.71 4.08
CA GLY A 139 9.39 8.37 4.65
C GLY A 139 10.41 7.35 4.12
N TYR A 140 10.99 7.56 2.95
CA TYR A 140 11.82 6.51 2.31
C TYR A 140 13.28 6.93 2.09
N ASP A 141 14.19 6.05 2.51
CA ASP A 141 15.53 5.98 1.94
C ASP A 141 15.47 5.10 0.69
N VAL A 142 15.30 5.75 -0.48
CA VAL A 142 15.09 5.07 -1.76
C VAL A 142 16.31 4.23 -2.17
N PRO A 143 17.58 4.69 -2.04
CA PRO A 143 18.74 3.84 -2.28
C PRO A 143 18.78 2.58 -1.40
N ALA A 144 18.42 2.69 -0.10
CA ALA A 144 18.35 1.52 0.78
C ALA A 144 17.23 0.56 0.35
N ALA A 145 16.03 1.08 0.05
CA ALA A 145 14.90 0.30 -0.48
C ALA A 145 15.31 -0.45 -1.76
N ASN A 146 15.93 0.26 -2.71
CA ASN A 146 16.44 -0.32 -3.93
C ASN A 146 17.49 -1.41 -3.67
N ARG A 147 18.34 -1.26 -2.65
CA ARG A 147 19.39 -2.25 -2.36
C ARG A 147 18.83 -3.53 -1.74
N TYR A 148 17.88 -3.42 -0.82
CA TYR A 148 17.48 -4.52 0.06
C TYR A 148 16.16 -5.19 -0.31
N LEU A 149 15.30 -4.54 -1.09
CA LEU A 149 14.07 -5.15 -1.59
C LEU A 149 14.31 -5.86 -2.92
N ASP A 150 13.61 -6.98 -3.12
CA ASP A 150 13.55 -7.68 -4.41
C ASP A 150 12.77 -6.87 -5.44
N TRP A 151 11.66 -6.25 -5.02
CA TRP A 151 10.92 -5.25 -5.79
C TRP A 151 10.22 -4.23 -4.89
N ILE A 152 9.87 -3.11 -5.50
CA ILE A 152 9.15 -1.98 -4.91
C ILE A 152 7.83 -1.83 -5.67
N ALA A 153 6.71 -2.16 -5.02
CA ALA A 153 5.38 -2.03 -5.59
C ALA A 153 4.86 -0.61 -5.34
N VAL A 154 5.01 0.26 -6.34
CA VAL A 154 4.57 1.65 -6.23
C VAL A 154 3.06 1.71 -6.41
N MET A 155 2.34 2.18 -5.40
CA MET A 155 0.89 2.27 -5.39
C MET A 155 0.41 3.46 -6.22
N THR A 156 0.60 3.41 -7.55
CA THR A 156 0.23 4.46 -8.51
C THR A 156 -1.28 4.57 -8.74
N TYR A 157 -2.03 4.69 -7.66
CA TYR A 157 -3.47 4.85 -7.56
C TYR A 157 -3.81 5.66 -6.30
N ASP A 158 -5.10 5.96 -6.12
CA ASP A 158 -5.60 6.83 -5.05
C ASP A 158 -4.94 8.21 -5.01
N TYR A 159 -4.56 8.74 -6.18
CA TYR A 159 -4.16 10.14 -6.31
C TYR A 159 -5.30 11.09 -6.00
N HIS A 160 -6.51 10.70 -6.39
CA HIS A 160 -7.75 11.45 -6.17
C HIS A 160 -8.84 10.54 -5.64
N GLY A 161 -9.66 11.10 -4.75
CA GLY A 161 -10.79 10.43 -4.15
C GLY A 161 -11.70 11.43 -3.44
N HIS A 162 -12.73 10.94 -2.77
CA HIS A 162 -13.76 11.79 -2.14
C HIS A 162 -13.22 12.77 -1.08
N TRP A 163 -11.99 12.57 -0.59
CA TRP A 163 -11.31 13.47 0.33
C TRP A 163 -10.96 14.82 -0.32
N ASP A 164 -10.78 14.87 -1.65
CA ASP A 164 -10.46 16.10 -2.40
C ASP A 164 -11.64 17.08 -2.48
N LYS A 165 -12.86 16.64 -2.16
CA LYS A 165 -14.12 17.41 -2.29
C LYS A 165 -14.46 17.86 -3.72
N LYS A 166 -13.76 17.30 -4.71
CA LYS A 166 -13.98 17.48 -6.13
C LYS A 166 -13.69 16.18 -6.88
N THR A 167 -14.30 15.98 -8.04
CA THR A 167 -14.06 14.79 -8.87
C THR A 167 -12.62 14.78 -9.40
N GLY A 168 -12.03 13.59 -9.45
CA GLY A 168 -10.69 13.37 -9.99
C GLY A 168 -10.51 11.89 -10.35
N HIS A 169 -9.55 11.62 -11.23
CA HIS A 169 -9.28 10.24 -11.67
C HIS A 169 -8.44 9.48 -10.64
N VAL A 170 -8.81 8.23 -10.30
CA VAL A 170 -8.13 7.43 -9.28
C VAL A 170 -6.64 7.21 -9.56
N ALA A 171 -6.26 7.01 -10.82
CA ALA A 171 -4.89 6.76 -11.27
C ALA A 171 -4.57 7.51 -12.58
N PRO A 172 -4.30 8.82 -12.56
CA PRO A 172 -3.91 9.56 -13.76
C PRO A 172 -2.57 9.05 -14.28
N MET A 173 -2.47 8.74 -15.57
CA MET A 173 -1.20 8.27 -16.17
C MET A 173 -0.21 9.43 -16.38
N TYR A 174 -0.71 10.56 -16.88
CA TYR A 174 0.05 11.77 -17.16
C TYR A 174 -0.60 12.98 -16.51
N HIS A 175 0.16 14.09 -16.45
CA HIS A 175 -0.38 15.38 -16.03
C HIS A 175 -1.52 15.84 -16.95
N HIS A 176 -2.60 16.34 -16.35
CA HIS A 176 -3.72 16.95 -17.06
C HIS A 176 -3.77 18.46 -16.79
N PRO A 177 -3.87 19.32 -17.81
CA PRO A 177 -4.03 20.77 -17.62
C PRO A 177 -5.20 21.09 -16.68
N GLY A 178 -4.97 21.95 -15.68
CA GLY A 178 -5.99 22.32 -14.68
C GLY A 178 -6.02 21.45 -13.43
N HIS A 179 -5.17 20.42 -13.31
CA HIS A 179 -4.92 19.77 -12.03
C HIS A 179 -4.00 20.65 -11.17
N GLU A 180 -4.32 20.76 -9.88
CA GLU A 180 -3.57 21.62 -8.93
C GLU A 180 -2.15 21.10 -8.68
N ASN A 181 -1.98 19.78 -8.63
CA ASN A 181 -0.68 19.17 -8.38
C ASN A 181 -0.14 18.46 -9.63
N PRO A 182 0.89 19.00 -10.31
CA PRO A 182 1.47 18.37 -11.49
C PRO A 182 2.18 17.05 -11.19
N ALA A 183 2.46 16.75 -9.92
CA ALA A 183 3.09 15.50 -9.49
C ALA A 183 2.09 14.33 -9.30
N PHE A 184 0.77 14.59 -9.29
CA PHE A 184 -0.25 13.56 -9.05
C PHE A 184 -0.60 12.79 -10.33
N ASN A 185 0.37 12.02 -10.83
CA ASN A 185 0.20 11.07 -11.92
C ASN A 185 1.31 10.01 -11.90
N ALA A 186 1.01 8.83 -12.45
CA ALA A 186 1.91 7.68 -12.45
C ALA A 186 3.25 7.98 -13.16
N ASN A 187 3.22 8.70 -14.28
CA ASN A 187 4.44 9.07 -15.01
C ASN A 187 5.40 9.88 -14.13
N PHE A 188 4.92 10.92 -13.44
CA PHE A 188 5.74 11.67 -12.50
C PHE A 188 6.27 10.77 -11.39
N THR A 189 5.38 10.03 -10.72
CA THR A 189 5.75 9.19 -9.58
C THR A 189 6.84 8.17 -9.91
N ILE A 190 6.71 7.44 -11.02
CA ILE A 190 7.70 6.41 -11.39
C ILE A 190 9.05 7.06 -11.72
N ASN A 191 9.06 8.16 -12.48
CA ASN A 191 10.29 8.89 -12.76
C ASN A 191 10.91 9.47 -11.49
N TYR A 192 10.09 9.91 -10.53
CA TYR A 192 10.57 10.41 -9.25
C TYR A 192 11.24 9.29 -8.42
N TRP A 193 10.66 8.09 -8.35
CA TRP A 193 11.33 6.95 -7.71
C TRP A 193 12.69 6.63 -8.35
N ILE A 194 12.78 6.70 -9.67
CA ILE A 194 14.04 6.51 -10.42
C ILE A 194 15.04 7.62 -10.08
N GLU A 195 14.61 8.88 -10.11
CA GLU A 195 15.43 10.05 -9.77
C GLU A 195 16.00 9.95 -8.34
N LYS A 196 15.20 9.42 -7.40
CA LYS A 196 15.61 9.19 -6.01
C LYS A 196 16.54 7.99 -5.82
N GLY A 197 16.80 7.20 -6.87
CA GLY A 197 17.81 6.13 -6.89
C GLY A 197 17.28 4.71 -6.98
N ALA A 198 16.00 4.50 -7.33
CA ALA A 198 15.47 3.17 -7.62
C ALA A 198 15.88 2.69 -9.02
N ASP A 199 16.29 1.43 -9.13
CA ASP A 199 16.48 0.77 -10.43
C ASP A 199 15.09 0.56 -11.07
N PRO A 200 14.85 1.02 -12.31
CA PRO A 200 13.60 0.77 -13.02
C PRO A 200 13.19 -0.71 -13.05
N LYS A 201 14.15 -1.66 -13.03
CA LYS A 201 13.88 -3.10 -13.00
C LYS A 201 13.28 -3.60 -11.68
N LYS A 202 13.40 -2.81 -10.61
CA LYS A 202 12.82 -3.12 -9.29
C LYS A 202 11.46 -2.47 -9.07
N LEU A 203 11.06 -1.51 -9.91
CA LEU A 203 9.79 -0.82 -9.77
C LEU A 203 8.66 -1.63 -10.42
N ILE A 204 7.62 -1.92 -9.65
CA ILE A 204 6.36 -2.49 -10.14
C ILE A 204 5.28 -1.42 -10.04
N MET A 205 4.73 -1.01 -11.19
CA MET A 205 3.70 0.01 -11.26
C MET A 205 2.33 -0.56 -10.90
N GLY A 206 1.72 -0.08 -9.82
CA GLY A 206 0.40 -0.48 -9.38
C GLY A 206 -0.72 -0.02 -10.32
N MET A 207 -1.71 -0.89 -10.55
CA MET A 207 -2.89 -0.57 -11.35
C MET A 207 -4.16 -0.91 -10.56
N PRO A 208 -5.06 0.06 -10.31
CA PRO A 208 -6.23 -0.18 -9.49
C PRO A 208 -7.29 -0.96 -10.29
N MET A 209 -7.79 -2.05 -9.72
CA MET A 209 -8.93 -2.82 -10.25
C MET A 209 -10.26 -2.35 -9.65
N TYR A 210 -10.35 -1.05 -9.33
CA TYR A 210 -11.47 -0.38 -8.68
C TYR A 210 -11.49 1.10 -9.08
N GLY A 211 -12.60 1.78 -8.79
CA GLY A 211 -12.76 3.21 -8.95
C GLY A 211 -13.04 3.91 -7.63
N GLN A 212 -12.60 5.17 -7.54
CA GLN A 212 -13.02 6.11 -6.51
C GLN A 212 -14.33 6.76 -6.93
N ALA A 213 -15.36 6.62 -6.10
CA ALA A 213 -16.71 7.07 -6.37
C ALA A 213 -17.03 8.36 -5.62
N PHE A 214 -17.79 9.25 -6.28
CA PHE A 214 -18.06 10.61 -5.79
C PHE A 214 -19.56 10.87 -5.74
N GLY A 215 -20.01 11.57 -4.69
CA GLY A 215 -21.34 12.16 -4.63
C GLY A 215 -21.26 13.63 -5.04
N LEU A 216 -21.78 13.96 -6.23
CA LEU A 216 -21.82 15.33 -6.73
C LEU A 216 -22.68 16.21 -5.83
N GLY A 217 -22.18 17.39 -5.49
CA GLY A 217 -22.93 18.37 -4.70
C GLY A 217 -23.74 19.32 -5.58
N TRP A 218 -24.66 20.06 -4.98
CA TRP A 218 -25.53 21.01 -5.67
C TRP A 218 -24.80 22.12 -6.47
N LYS A 219 -23.53 22.41 -6.13
CA LYS A 219 -22.68 23.37 -6.85
C LYS A 219 -21.99 22.79 -8.09
N ALA A 220 -22.10 21.49 -8.34
CA ALA A 220 -21.53 20.89 -9.54
C ALA A 220 -22.20 21.49 -10.79
N LYS A 221 -21.38 21.90 -11.76
CA LYS A 221 -21.83 22.48 -13.03
C LYS A 221 -21.98 21.44 -14.13
N GLY A 222 -21.51 20.22 -13.87
CA GLY A 222 -21.58 19.07 -14.77
C GLY A 222 -21.06 17.80 -14.12
N THR A 223 -20.59 16.88 -14.96
CA THR A 223 -20.05 15.57 -14.57
C THR A 223 -18.58 15.39 -14.96
N GLY A 224 -17.88 16.49 -15.24
CA GLY A 224 -16.47 16.50 -15.65
C GLY A 224 -15.48 16.31 -14.49
N LEU A 225 -14.19 16.42 -14.80
CA LEU A 225 -13.12 16.47 -13.82
C LEU A 225 -13.14 17.81 -13.04
N GLY A 226 -12.78 17.77 -11.75
CA GLY A 226 -12.73 18.95 -10.89
C GLY A 226 -14.09 19.49 -10.43
N GLU A 227 -15.18 18.76 -10.70
CA GLU A 227 -16.54 19.15 -10.30
C GLU A 227 -16.74 19.00 -8.80
N HIS A 228 -17.53 19.90 -8.21
CA HIS A 228 -17.77 19.92 -6.76
C HIS A 228 -18.46 18.63 -6.27
N ALA A 229 -17.73 17.86 -5.45
CA ALA A 229 -18.14 16.53 -4.98
C ALA A 229 -17.80 16.34 -3.49
N PRO A 230 -18.59 16.92 -2.57
CA PRO A 230 -18.24 16.94 -1.15
C PRO A 230 -18.49 15.60 -0.43
N GLN A 231 -19.24 14.70 -1.07
CA GLN A 231 -19.69 13.43 -0.50
C GLN A 231 -18.99 12.23 -1.15
N GLN A 232 -18.93 11.13 -0.41
CA GLN A 232 -18.58 9.83 -0.98
C GLN A 232 -19.65 9.37 -1.97
N GLY A 233 -19.24 8.69 -3.03
CA GLY A 233 -20.18 7.95 -3.86
C GLY A 233 -20.89 6.84 -3.07
N GLN A 234 -22.07 6.45 -3.52
CA GLN A 234 -22.83 5.37 -2.87
C GLN A 234 -22.02 4.06 -2.88
N ALA A 235 -22.15 3.29 -1.81
CA ALA A 235 -21.50 2.00 -1.69
C ALA A 235 -22.07 1.00 -2.72
N GLY A 236 -21.19 0.25 -3.37
CA GLY A 236 -21.58 -0.86 -4.22
C GLY A 236 -22.24 -2.00 -3.44
N THR A 237 -23.06 -2.80 -4.14
CA THR A 237 -23.80 -3.92 -3.54
C THR A 237 -22.86 -4.98 -2.93
N TYR A 238 -21.70 -5.20 -3.54
CA TYR A 238 -20.77 -6.26 -3.17
C TYR A 238 -19.62 -5.74 -2.30
N THR A 239 -19.00 -4.62 -2.69
CA THR A 239 -17.89 -4.04 -1.93
C THR A 239 -18.34 -3.37 -0.64
N ARG A 240 -19.57 -2.82 -0.62
CA ARG A 240 -20.22 -2.22 0.56
C ARG A 240 -19.39 -1.11 1.23
N ALA A 241 -18.57 -0.42 0.45
CA ALA A 241 -17.72 0.68 0.91
C ALA A 241 -18.10 1.97 0.16
N ALA A 242 -18.58 2.98 0.89
CA ALA A 242 -18.89 4.27 0.29
C ALA A 242 -17.61 4.92 -0.26
N GLY A 243 -17.72 5.52 -1.45
CA GLY A 243 -16.58 6.09 -2.16
C GLY A 243 -15.71 5.08 -2.92
N PHE A 244 -16.04 3.79 -2.89
CA PHE A 244 -15.27 2.73 -3.56
C PHE A 244 -16.20 1.82 -4.36
N LEU A 245 -15.79 1.48 -5.58
CA LEU A 245 -16.49 0.50 -6.42
C LEU A 245 -15.47 -0.43 -7.08
N ALA A 246 -15.69 -1.74 -7.00
CA ALA A 246 -14.87 -2.67 -7.76
C ALA A 246 -15.12 -2.51 -9.28
N TYR A 247 -14.15 -2.87 -10.11
CA TYR A 247 -14.28 -2.78 -11.56
C TYR A 247 -15.58 -3.41 -12.11
N TYR A 248 -15.97 -4.59 -11.59
CA TYR A 248 -17.19 -5.25 -12.02
C TYR A 248 -18.47 -4.52 -11.58
N GLU A 249 -18.46 -3.80 -10.46
CA GLU A 249 -19.60 -2.97 -10.03
C GLU A 249 -19.77 -1.78 -10.95
N VAL A 250 -18.67 -1.13 -11.35
CA VAL A 250 -18.67 -0.06 -12.35
C VAL A 250 -19.23 -0.58 -13.68
N TRP A 251 -18.73 -1.73 -14.16
CA TRP A 251 -19.17 -2.32 -15.42
C TRP A 251 -20.66 -2.68 -15.45
N ILE A 252 -21.17 -3.24 -14.36
CA ILE A 252 -22.60 -3.53 -14.20
C ILE A 252 -23.43 -2.26 -14.35
N MET A 253 -23.05 -1.16 -13.69
CA MET A 253 -23.77 0.12 -13.79
C MET A 253 -23.82 0.65 -15.23
N TYR A 254 -22.72 0.58 -15.98
CA TYR A 254 -22.67 1.01 -17.38
C TYR A 254 -23.59 0.19 -18.29
N THR A 255 -23.69 -1.12 -18.04
CA THR A 255 -24.46 -2.04 -18.90
C THR A 255 -25.96 -1.81 -18.74
N PHE A 256 -26.44 -1.53 -17.52
CA PHE A 256 -27.86 -1.24 -17.28
C PHE A 256 -28.31 0.13 -17.82
N LEU A 257 -27.41 1.10 -17.97
CA LEU A 257 -27.70 2.42 -18.53
C LEU A 257 -27.91 2.44 -20.06
N HIS A 258 -27.52 1.38 -20.78
CA HIS A 258 -27.62 1.30 -22.25
C HIS A 258 -28.68 0.30 -22.75
N ILE A 259 -29.47 -0.29 -21.85
CA ILE A 259 -30.56 -1.24 -22.17
C ILE A 259 -31.95 -0.59 -21.97
N LEU A 260 -32.00 0.66 -21.53
CA LEU A 260 -33.21 1.50 -21.39
C LEU A 260 -33.16 2.67 -22.36
#